data_AF-A0AAD8YGM2-F1
#
_entry.id   AF-A0AAD8YGM2-F1
#
_cell.length_a   1.000
_cell.length_b   1.000
_cell.length_c   1.000
_cell.angle_alpha   90.00
_cell.angle_beta   90.00
_cell.angle_gamma   90.00
#
_symmetry.space_group_name_H-M   'P 1'
#
loop_
_entity.id
_entity.type
_entity.pdbx_description
1 polymer ?
#
loop_
_entity_poly.entity_id
_entity_poly.type
_entity_poly.pdbx_seq_one_letter_code
_entity_poly.pdbx_strand_id
1 'polypeptide(L)'
;MTKPIPLASLQSKLCAIWSTKPETTKLILSRVEDWTSDSFDEDCYIDIRAYGKAERTREFVLDGMTQVQKAFAEENLVANVRLETYEGERYFHVPPPKAST
;
A
#
# COMPACT_ATOMS: atom_id res chain seq x y z
N MET A 1 6.50 -12.88 17.13
CA MET A 1 7.08 -13.52 15.93
C MET A 1 6.60 -12.74 14.73
N THR A 2 7.49 -12.32 13.84
CA THR A 2 7.12 -11.52 12.65
C THR A 2 6.51 -12.42 11.59
N LYS A 3 5.35 -12.03 11.04
CA LYS A 3 4.65 -12.77 9.99
C LYS A 3 5.52 -12.86 8.72
N PRO A 4 5.47 -13.99 7.98
CA PRO A 4 6.16 -14.09 6.69
C PRO A 4 5.53 -13.13 5.68
N ILE A 5 6.36 -12.49 4.84
CA ILE A 5 5.90 -11.59 3.79
C ILE A 5 6.06 -12.29 2.43
N PRO A 6 4.96 -12.70 1.77
CA PRO A 6 5.01 -13.41 0.49
C PRO A 6 5.24 -12.42 -0.68
N LEU A 7 6.47 -11.94 -0.83
CA LEU A 7 6.84 -10.86 -1.75
C LEU A 7 6.37 -11.07 -3.19
N ALA A 8 6.53 -12.29 -3.75
CA ALA A 8 6.11 -12.58 -5.12
C ALA A 8 4.59 -12.50 -5.31
N SER A 9 3.81 -13.02 -4.35
CA SER A 9 2.35 -12.92 -4.35
C SER A 9 1.92 -11.45 -4.29
N LEU A 10 2.46 -10.71 -3.32
CA LEU A 10 2.12 -9.30 -3.12
C LEU A 10 2.50 -8.44 -4.33
N GLN A 11 3.68 -8.65 -4.92
CA GLN A 11 4.09 -7.93 -6.12
C GLN A 11 3.14 -8.18 -7.31
N SER A 12 2.69 -9.43 -7.49
CA SER A 12 1.72 -9.78 -8.53
C SER A 12 0.37 -9.09 -8.31
N LYS A 13 -0.18 -9.14 -7.09
CA LYS A 13 -1.45 -8.48 -6.73
C LYS A 13 -1.38 -6.96 -6.94
N LEU A 14 -0.27 -6.33 -6.53
CA LEU A 14 -0.07 -4.90 -6.71
C LEU A 14 0.01 -4.50 -8.19
N CYS A 15 0.71 -5.27 -9.01
CA CYS A 15 0.75 -5.02 -10.45
C CYS A 15 -0.65 -5.13 -11.07
N ALA A 16 -1.48 -6.09 -10.63
CA ALA A 16 -2.85 -6.23 -11.10
C ALA A 16 -3.73 -5.02 -10.73
N ILE A 17 -3.68 -4.56 -9.46
CA ILE A 17 -4.45 -3.39 -8.98
C ILE A 17 -4.14 -2.15 -9.82
N TRP A 18 -2.86 -1.90 -10.08
CA TRP A 18 -2.42 -0.68 -10.76
C TRP A 18 -2.30 -0.83 -12.28
N SER A 19 -2.65 -2.00 -12.83
CA SER A 19 -2.45 -2.35 -14.24
C SER A 19 -1.03 -2.07 -14.73
N THR A 20 -0.04 -2.36 -13.88
CA THR A 20 1.39 -2.21 -14.18
C THR A 20 2.05 -3.57 -14.38
N LYS A 21 3.31 -3.56 -14.81
CA LYS A 21 4.11 -4.78 -14.94
C LYS A 21 5.23 -4.81 -13.90
N PRO A 22 5.66 -5.99 -13.43
CA PRO A 22 6.76 -6.13 -12.47
C PRO A 22 8.05 -5.46 -12.93
N GLU A 23 8.34 -5.44 -14.24
CA GLU A 23 9.57 -4.86 -14.80
C GLU A 23 9.61 -3.33 -14.67
N THR A 24 8.44 -2.69 -14.61
CA THR A 24 8.30 -1.23 -14.51
C THR A 24 7.88 -0.77 -13.12
N THR A 25 7.64 -1.70 -12.19
CA THR A 25 7.08 -1.42 -10.86
C THR A 25 8.08 -1.83 -9.79
N LYS A 26 8.66 -0.84 -9.11
CA LYS A 26 9.48 -1.10 -7.92
C LYS A 26 8.60 -1.06 -6.69
N LEU A 27 8.47 -2.22 -6.04
CA LEU A 27 7.83 -2.36 -4.75
C LEU A 27 8.89 -2.28 -3.66
N ILE A 28 8.78 -1.32 -2.76
CA ILE A 28 9.61 -1.24 -1.55
C ILE A 28 8.71 -1.58 -0.38
N LEU A 29 9.00 -2.68 0.29
CA LEU A 29 8.31 -3.14 1.49
C LEU A 29 9.30 -3.09 2.64
N SER A 30 9.00 -2.27 3.63
CA SER A 30 9.70 -2.26 4.91
C SER A 30 8.74 -2.75 5.98
N ARG A 31 9.26 -3.60 6.89
CA ARG A 31 8.58 -3.83 8.16
C ARG A 31 8.50 -2.50 8.91
N VAL A 32 7.43 -2.31 9.66
CA VAL A 32 7.32 -1.13 10.50
C VAL A 32 8.34 -1.26 11.62
N GLU A 33 9.23 -0.28 11.68
CA GLU A 33 10.00 0.01 12.88
C GLU A 33 9.21 1.08 13.62
N ASP A 34 8.72 0.80 14.83
CA ASP A 34 7.94 1.75 15.63
C ASP A 34 8.83 2.91 16.11
N TRP A 35 9.16 3.85 15.21
CA TRP A 35 9.97 5.03 15.51
C TRP A 35 9.11 6.24 15.92
N THR A 36 7.78 6.13 15.82
CA THR A 36 6.79 7.13 16.23
C THR A 36 5.77 6.56 17.21
N SER A 37 5.15 7.43 18.02
CA SER A 37 4.05 7.05 18.93
C SER A 37 2.74 6.71 18.22
N ASP A 38 2.63 7.06 16.93
CA ASP A 38 1.46 6.79 16.10
C ASP A 38 1.65 5.43 15.41
N SER A 39 1.40 4.35 16.14
CA SER A 39 1.36 2.97 15.60
C SER A 39 -0.10 2.55 15.43
N PHE A 40 -0.42 1.91 14.30
CA PHE A 40 -1.75 1.39 14.00
C PHE A 40 -1.79 -0.14 14.11
N ASP A 41 -0.83 -0.73 14.83
CA ASP A 41 -0.62 -2.18 14.94
C ASP A 41 -0.41 -2.85 13.56
N GLU A 42 0.17 -2.14 12.59
CA GLU A 42 0.39 -2.66 11.24
C GLU A 42 1.57 -3.63 11.15
N ASP A 43 1.43 -4.68 10.34
CA ASP A 43 2.55 -5.59 10.02
C ASP A 43 3.49 -4.98 8.96
N CYS A 44 2.96 -4.10 8.11
CA CYS A 44 3.64 -3.54 6.95
C CYS A 44 3.25 -2.07 6.72
N TYR A 45 4.27 -1.23 6.46
CA TYR A 45 4.08 0.11 5.92
C TYR A 45 4.39 0.11 4.42
N ILE A 46 3.45 0.61 3.61
CA ILE A 46 3.53 0.58 2.15
C ILE A 46 3.61 2.02 1.64
N ASP A 47 4.76 2.41 1.08
CA ASP A 47 4.95 3.69 0.39
C ASP A 47 4.89 3.48 -1.13
N ILE A 48 3.80 3.93 -1.77
CA ILE A 48 3.60 3.85 -3.20
C ILE A 48 3.94 5.20 -3.83
N ARG A 49 4.87 5.22 -4.79
CA ARG A 49 5.18 6.41 -5.58
C ARG A 49 4.79 6.22 -7.03
N ALA A 50 3.96 7.13 -7.54
CA ALA A 50 3.34 6.98 -8.84
C ALA A 50 3.38 8.28 -9.63
N TYR A 51 3.57 8.21 -10.95
CA TYR A 51 3.36 9.38 -11.81
C TYR A 51 1.91 9.85 -11.75
N GLY A 52 1.68 11.15 -11.58
CA GLY A 52 0.36 11.73 -11.82
C GLY A 52 0.01 11.52 -13.29
N LYS A 53 -1.18 10.96 -13.52
CA LYS A 53 -1.78 10.84 -14.84
C LYS A 53 -3.22 11.33 -14.72
N ALA A 54 -3.77 11.93 -15.77
CA ALA A 54 -5.15 12.40 -15.77
C ALA A 54 -6.17 11.31 -15.40
N GLU A 55 -5.89 10.05 -15.77
CA GLU A 55 -6.70 8.86 -15.45
C GLU A 55 -6.68 8.45 -13.96
N ARG A 56 -5.69 8.92 -13.18
CA ARG A 56 -5.53 8.61 -11.75
C ARG A 56 -6.23 9.65 -10.90
N THR A 57 -7.55 9.68 -10.99
CA THR A 57 -8.38 10.56 -10.16
C THR A 57 -8.22 10.19 -8.67
N ARG A 58 -8.70 11.08 -7.78
CA ARG A 58 -8.70 10.81 -6.33
C ARG A 58 -9.41 9.49 -6.01
N GLU A 59 -10.54 9.25 -6.66
CA GLU A 59 -11.38 8.06 -6.46
C GLU A 59 -10.65 6.81 -6.91
N PHE A 60 -10.00 6.85 -8.08
CA PHE A 60 -9.17 5.75 -8.58
C PHE A 60 -8.03 5.42 -7.62
N VAL A 61 -7.33 6.43 -7.10
CA VAL A 61 -6.22 6.27 -6.17
C VAL A 61 -6.69 5.66 -4.84
N LEU A 62 -7.75 6.20 -4.25
CA LEU A 62 -8.28 5.71 -2.96
C LEU A 62 -8.83 4.29 -3.06
N ASP A 63 -9.51 3.95 -4.17
CA ASP A 63 -9.96 2.59 -4.43
C ASP A 63 -8.78 1.62 -4.57
N GLY A 64 -7.78 1.99 -5.37
CA GLY A 64 -6.56 1.19 -5.52
C GLY A 64 -5.84 0.96 -4.18
N MET A 65 -5.71 1.98 -3.33
CA MET A 65 -5.13 1.85 -1.99
C MET A 65 -5.94 0.90 -1.08
N THR A 66 -7.27 0.94 -1.18
CA THR A 66 -8.16 0.01 -0.45
C THR A 66 -7.97 -1.44 -0.94
N GLN A 67 -7.83 -1.62 -2.26
CA GLN A 67 -7.51 -2.93 -2.83
C GLN A 67 -6.14 -3.44 -2.38
N VAL A 68 -5.15 -2.55 -2.21
CA VAL A 68 -3.84 -2.93 -1.63
C VAL A 68 -4.01 -3.46 -0.21
N GLN A 69 -4.77 -2.76 0.66
CA GLN A 69 -5.03 -3.26 2.01
C GLN A 69 -5.68 -4.64 2.01
N LYS A 70 -6.66 -4.87 1.13
CA LYS A 70 -7.31 -6.17 0.98
C LYS A 70 -6.33 -7.26 0.53
N ALA A 71 -5.46 -6.96 -0.44
CA ALA A 71 -4.46 -7.90 -0.95
C ALA A 71 -3.47 -8.36 0.15
N PHE A 72 -3.14 -7.47 1.10
CA PHE A 72 -2.32 -7.79 2.27
C PHE A 72 -3.10 -8.55 3.34
N ALA A 73 -4.36 -8.19 3.58
CA ALA A 73 -5.23 -8.90 4.51
C ALA A 73 -5.43 -10.37 4.11
N GLU A 74 -5.52 -10.67 2.80
CA GLU A 74 -5.56 -12.05 2.28
C GLU A 74 -4.30 -12.87 2.63
N GLU A 75 -3.18 -12.21 2.84
CA GLU A 75 -1.91 -12.82 3.28
C GLU A 75 -1.72 -12.72 4.81
N ASN A 76 -2.79 -12.39 5.55
CA ASN A 76 -2.81 -12.20 7.01
C ASN A 76 -1.91 -11.03 7.49
N LEU A 77 -1.73 -9.99 6.67
CA LEU A 77 -0.93 -8.81 6.99
C LEU A 77 -1.83 -7.57 7.13
N VAL A 78 -1.63 -6.79 8.19
CA VAL A 78 -2.23 -5.46 8.37
C VAL A 78 -1.33 -4.45 7.66
N ALA A 79 -1.89 -3.70 6.70
CA ALA A 79 -1.14 -2.76 5.87
C ALA A 79 -1.58 -1.31 6.10
N ASN A 80 -0.63 -0.45 6.46
CA ASN A 80 -0.77 1.00 6.45
C ASN A 80 -0.25 1.53 5.11
N VAL A 81 -1.13 2.13 4.30
CA VAL A 81 -0.83 2.45 2.90
C VAL A 81 -0.80 3.95 2.68
N ARG A 82 0.31 4.42 2.11
CA ARG A 82 0.50 5.79 1.63
C ARG A 82 0.76 5.77 0.13
N LEU A 83 0.21 6.76 -0.57
CA LEU A 83 0.52 7.00 -1.97
C LEU A 83 0.85 8.46 -2.22
N GLU A 84 1.96 8.69 -2.92
CA GLU A 84 2.41 10.00 -3.36
C GLU A 84 2.46 10.06 -4.89
N THR A 85 1.81 11.07 -5.47
CA THR A 85 1.86 11.30 -6.93
C THR A 85 2.87 12.38 -7.29
N TYR A 86 3.75 12.12 -8.26
CA TYR A 86 4.79 13.07 -8.72
C TYR A 86 4.25 14.34 -9.41
N GLU A 87 2.95 14.45 -9.66
CA GLU A 87 2.33 15.64 -10.24
C GLU A 87 1.67 16.49 -9.15
N GLY A 88 2.30 17.62 -8.81
CA GLY A 88 1.76 18.61 -7.87
C GLY A 88 1.80 18.22 -6.39
N GLU A 89 2.70 17.31 -5.99
CA GLU A 89 2.92 16.90 -4.59
C GLU A 89 1.63 16.48 -3.87
N ARG A 90 0.73 15.76 -4.57
CA ARG A 90 -0.52 15.30 -3.97
C ARG A 90 -0.28 14.04 -3.14
N TYR A 91 -0.72 14.10 -1.88
CA TYR A 91 -0.58 13.04 -0.89
C TYR A 91 -1.92 12.38 -0.60
N PHE A 92 -1.94 11.04 -0.59
CA PHE A 92 -3.10 10.24 -0.21
C PHE A 92 -2.68 9.23 0.87
N HIS A 93 -3.50 9.09 1.91
CA HIS A 93 -3.26 8.18 3.03
C HIS A 93 -4.55 7.44 3.35
N VAL A 94 -4.46 6.11 3.44
CA VAL A 94 -5.57 5.23 3.85
C VAL A 94 -5.07 4.40 5.04
N PRO A 95 -5.45 4.75 6.28
CA PRO A 95 -5.04 3.99 7.46
C PRO A 95 -5.70 2.60 7.47
N PRO A 96 -5.17 1.63 8.24
CA PRO A 96 -5.83 0.35 8.45
C PRO A 96 -7.26 0.54 8.99
N PRO A 97 -8.22 -0.33 8.61
CA PRO A 97 -9.54 -0.34 9.23
C PRO A 97 -9.40 -0.53 10.75
N LYS A 98 -10.09 0.29 11.55
CA LYS A 98 -10.15 0.06 13.01
C LYS A 98 -10.75 -1.32 13.26
N ALA A 99 -10.07 -2.15 14.05
CA ALA A 99 -10.65 -3.39 14.55
C ALA A 99 -11.94 -3.03 15.30
N SER A 100 -13.07 -3.60 14.86
CA SER A 100 -14.31 -3.51 15.63
C SER A 100 -14.11 -4.37 16.88
N THR A 101 -13.93 -3.73 18.02
CA THR A 101 -14.04 -4.35 19.36
C THR A 101 -15.38 -5.04 19.53
#